data_AF-A0A3G2IKM7-F1
#
_entry.id   AF-A0A3G2IKM7-F1
#
_cell.length_a   1.000
_cell.length_b   1.000
_cell.length_c   1.000
_cell.angle_alpha   90.00
_cell.angle_beta   90.00
_cell.angle_gamma   90.00
#
_symmetry.space_group_name_H-M   'P 1'
#
loop_
_entity.id
_entity.type
_entity.pdbx_description
1 polymer ?
#
loop_
_entity_poly.entity_id
_entity_poly.type
_entity_poly.pdbx_seq_one_letter_code
_entity_poly.pdbx_strand_id
1 'polypeptide(L)'
;MTLSGCTPAPPSPPPLIIYSGCPKVALCPIPASSPHTNGDLSADIRQLEAALVSCATQTETIKHCQDTLDAQARQFTQSAL
;
A
#
# COMPACT_ATOMS: atom_id res chain seq x y z
N MET A 1 -61.09 4.04 -11.24
CA MET A 1 -60.01 3.34 -11.97
C MET A 1 -58.77 3.37 -11.10
N THR A 2 -58.36 2.23 -10.53
CA THR A 2 -57.15 2.09 -9.70
C THR A 2 -56.08 1.42 -10.55
N LEU A 3 -55.01 2.14 -10.88
CA LEU A 3 -53.87 1.60 -11.62
C LEU A 3 -53.07 0.66 -10.70
N SER A 4 -53.34 -0.64 -10.79
CA SER A 4 -52.52 -1.69 -10.19
C SER A 4 -51.21 -1.81 -10.96
N GLY A 5 -50.16 -1.08 -10.55
CA GLY A 5 -48.91 -1.11 -11.33
C GLY A 5 -47.63 -0.58 -10.70
N CYS A 6 -47.61 -0.09 -9.46
CA CYS A 6 -46.36 0.41 -8.86
C CYS A 6 -45.94 -0.46 -7.69
N THR A 7 -45.15 -1.51 -7.97
CA THR A 7 -44.34 -2.15 -6.94
C THR A 7 -43.17 -1.22 -6.61
N PRO A 8 -42.95 -0.83 -5.34
CA PRO A 8 -41.79 -0.03 -4.96
C PRO A 8 -40.50 -0.74 -5.41
N ALA A 9 -39.60 0.01 -6.04
CA ALA A 9 -38.28 -0.52 -6.36
C ALA A 9 -37.56 -0.94 -5.07
N PRO A 10 -36.82 -2.05 -5.08
CA PRO A 10 -35.99 -2.44 -3.94
C PRO A 10 -35.06 -1.28 -3.54
N PRO A 11 -34.83 -1.05 -2.23
CA PRO A 11 -33.90 -0.03 -1.79
C PRO A 11 -32.51 -0.31 -2.35
N SER A 12 -31.81 0.75 -2.76
CA SER A 12 -30.43 0.65 -3.25
C SER A 12 -29.55 0.01 -2.18
N PRO A 13 -28.59 -0.85 -2.57
CA PRO A 13 -27.54 -1.29 -1.66
C PRO A 13 -26.83 -0.10 -1.02
N PRO A 14 -26.36 -0.23 0.24
CA PRO A 14 -25.53 0.78 0.87
C PRO A 14 -24.24 1.01 0.06
N PRO A 15 -23.68 2.23 0.06
CA PRO A 15 -22.40 2.49 -0.59
C PRO A 15 -21.29 1.70 0.09
N LEU A 16 -20.39 1.14 -0.71
CA LEU A 16 -19.16 0.54 -0.20
C LEU A 16 -18.20 1.65 0.25
N ILE A 17 -17.80 1.63 1.52
CA ILE A 17 -16.74 2.50 2.03
C ILE A 17 -15.40 1.89 1.64
N ILE A 18 -14.68 2.54 0.73
CA ILE A 18 -13.33 2.18 0.34
C ILE A 18 -12.38 3.06 1.16
N TYR A 19 -11.58 2.46 2.03
CA TYR A 19 -10.52 3.17 2.74
C TYR A 19 -9.22 3.06 1.93
N SER A 20 -8.81 4.17 1.31
CA SER A 20 -7.50 4.27 0.65
C SER A 20 -6.42 4.58 1.70
N GLY A 21 -5.90 3.54 2.34
CA GLY A 21 -4.77 3.62 3.27
C GLY A 21 -3.41 3.48 2.57
N CYS A 22 -2.34 3.53 3.36
CA CYS A 22 -1.01 3.21 2.86
C CYS A 22 -0.90 1.74 2.43
N PRO A 23 -0.03 1.42 1.45
CA PRO A 23 0.29 0.04 1.13
C PRO A 23 0.71 -0.74 2.38
N LYS A 24 0.33 -2.01 2.44
CA LYS A 24 0.76 -2.90 3.53
C LYS A 24 2.27 -3.12 3.44
N VAL A 25 2.96 -3.05 4.57
CA VAL A 25 4.37 -3.42 4.67
C VAL A 25 4.53 -4.87 4.24
N ALA A 26 5.42 -5.09 3.28
CA ALA A 26 5.86 -6.42 2.89
C ALA A 26 7.30 -6.64 3.35
N LEU A 27 7.70 -7.90 3.46
CA LEU A 27 9.10 -8.23 3.69
C LEU A 27 9.92 -7.88 2.45
N CYS A 28 11.10 -7.32 2.65
CA CYS A 28 12.08 -7.13 1.60
C CYS A 28 12.79 -8.46 1.33
N PRO A 29 12.59 -9.10 0.16
CA PRO A 29 13.26 -10.35 -0.13
C PRO A 29 14.74 -10.09 -0.38
N ILE A 30 15.59 -10.69 0.44
CA ILE A 30 17.03 -10.72 0.21
C ILE A 30 17.36 -12.01 -0.56
N PRO A 31 18.03 -11.93 -1.72
CA PRO A 31 18.38 -13.12 -2.47
C PRO A 31 19.35 -13.99 -1.68
N ALA A 32 19.17 -15.32 -1.74
CA ALA A 32 20.16 -16.25 -1.22
C ALA A 32 21.46 -16.15 -2.05
N SER A 33 22.60 -16.42 -1.41
CA SER A 33 23.92 -16.35 -2.03
C SER A 33 24.73 -17.59 -1.69
N SER A 34 25.38 -18.17 -2.70
CA SER A 34 26.26 -19.35 -2.56
C SER A 34 27.29 -19.36 -3.70
N PRO A 35 28.19 -18.37 -3.76
CA PRO A 35 29.11 -18.22 -4.88
C PRO A 35 30.21 -19.27 -4.84
N HIS A 36 30.56 -19.82 -6.00
CA HIS A 36 31.69 -20.76 -6.16
C HIS A 36 32.91 -20.10 -6.81
N THR A 37 32.70 -19.00 -7.53
CA THR A 37 33.72 -18.20 -8.17
C THR A 37 33.57 -16.73 -7.82
N ASN A 38 34.63 -15.93 -8.05
CA ASN A 38 34.55 -14.48 -7.91
C ASN A 38 33.55 -13.85 -8.90
N GLY A 39 33.30 -14.52 -10.03
CA GLY A 39 32.27 -14.13 -10.99
C GLY A 39 30.87 -14.26 -10.39
N ASP A 40 30.59 -15.40 -9.74
CA ASP A 40 29.33 -15.65 -9.04
C ASP A 40 29.15 -14.65 -7.89
N LEU A 41 30.20 -14.43 -7.09
CA LEU A 41 30.16 -13.45 -5.99
C LEU A 41 29.81 -12.05 -6.52
N SER A 42 30.42 -11.65 -7.63
CA SER A 42 30.14 -10.35 -8.24
C SER A 42 28.71 -10.25 -8.77
N ALA A 43 28.13 -11.37 -9.25
CA ALA A 43 26.75 -11.42 -9.69
C ALA A 43 25.78 -11.35 -8.49
N ASP A 44 26.05 -12.11 -7.44
CA ASP A 44 25.27 -12.11 -6.19
C ASP A 44 25.25 -10.71 -5.54
N ILE A 45 26.39 -10.01 -5.54
CA ILE A 45 26.47 -8.61 -5.05
C ILE A 45 25.53 -7.70 -5.84
N ARG A 46 25.57 -7.74 -7.17
CA ARG A 46 24.67 -6.91 -8.00
C ARG A 46 23.20 -7.25 -7.77
N GLN A 47 22.87 -8.53 -7.58
CA GLN A 47 21.50 -8.94 -7.27
C GLN A 47 21.06 -8.43 -5.90
N LEU A 48 21.94 -8.50 -4.90
CA LEU A 48 21.70 -7.96 -3.57
C LEU A 48 21.49 -6.44 -3.61
N GLU A 49 22.34 -5.70 -4.32
CA GLU A 49 22.21 -4.25 -4.50
C GLU A 49 20.86 -3.88 -5.13
N ALA A 50 20.44 -4.60 -6.17
CA ALA A 50 19.13 -4.39 -6.80
C ALA A 50 17.97 -4.67 -5.83
N ALA A 51 18.06 -5.74 -5.03
CA ALA A 51 17.06 -6.06 -4.02
C ALA A 51 16.97 -5.00 -2.92
N LEU A 52 18.11 -4.44 -2.50
CA LEU A 52 18.18 -3.36 -1.52
C LEU A 52 17.57 -2.06 -2.06
N VAL A 53 17.85 -1.70 -3.32
CA VAL A 53 17.20 -0.55 -3.98
C VAL A 53 15.69 -0.73 -4.02
N SER A 54 15.20 -1.90 -4.43
CA SER A 54 13.77 -2.18 -4.46
C SER A 54 13.13 -2.10 -3.07
N CYS A 55 13.82 -2.59 -2.04
CA CYS A 55 13.37 -2.48 -0.65
C CYS A 55 13.28 -1.03 -0.19
N ALA A 56 14.31 -0.23 -0.47
CA ALA A 56 14.35 1.18 -0.11
C ALA A 56 13.19 1.96 -0.76
N THR A 57 12.91 1.72 -2.04
CA THR A 57 11.77 2.35 -2.72
C THR A 57 10.44 1.99 -2.06
N GLN A 58 10.26 0.74 -1.64
CA GLN A 58 9.06 0.31 -0.94
C GLN A 58 8.92 1.01 0.42
N THR A 59 9.98 1.03 1.23
CA THR A 59 9.94 1.63 2.57
C THR A 59 9.75 3.13 2.52
N GLU A 60 10.39 3.83 1.59
CA GLU A 60 10.20 5.26 1.33
C GLU A 60 8.76 5.59 0.95
N THR A 61 8.17 4.80 0.04
CA THR A 61 6.77 4.98 -0.38
C THR A 61 5.81 4.84 0.80
N ILE A 62 6.00 3.80 1.62
CA ILE A 62 5.16 3.55 2.79
C ILE A 62 5.34 4.67 3.82
N LYS A 63 6.58 5.08 4.09
CA LYS A 63 6.89 6.14 5.06
C LYS A 63 6.28 7.47 4.64
N HIS A 64 6.41 7.84 3.36
CA HIS A 64 5.84 9.08 2.84
C HIS A 64 4.32 9.12 3.00
N CYS A 65 3.64 7.99 2.73
CA CYS A 65 2.22 7.88 2.96
C CYS A 65 1.87 8.03 4.46
N GLN A 66 2.60 7.34 5.34
CA GLN A 66 2.37 7.43 6.79
C GLN A 66 2.55 8.86 7.29
N ASP A 67 3.60 9.56 6.86
CA ASP A 67 3.85 10.96 7.23
C ASP A 67 2.71 11.88 6.80
N THR A 68 2.17 11.65 5.62
CA THR A 68 1.06 12.44 5.08
C THR A 68 -0.20 12.23 5.91
N LEU A 69 -0.53 10.98 6.26
CA LEU A 69 -1.69 10.67 7.10
C LEU A 69 -1.52 11.21 8.51
N ASP A 70 -0.33 11.09 9.10
CA ASP A 70 -0.02 11.63 10.43
C ASP A 70 -0.15 13.16 10.45
N ALA A 71 0.33 13.85 9.40
CA ALA A 71 0.19 15.30 9.27
C ALA A 71 -1.27 15.72 9.19
N GLN A 72 -2.09 15.03 8.38
CA GLN A 72 -3.53 15.30 8.28
C GLN A 72 -4.23 15.06 9.63
N ALA A 73 -3.95 13.93 10.30
CA ALA A 73 -4.53 13.63 11.61
C ALA A 73 -4.23 14.72 12.65
N ARG A 74 -3.01 15.28 12.64
CA ARG A 74 -2.63 16.42 13.50
C ARG A 74 -3.43 17.68 13.16
N GLN A 75 -3.62 18.01 11.88
CA GLN A 75 -4.40 19.17 11.45
C GLN A 75 -5.86 19.07 11.88
N PHE A 76 -6.48 17.89 11.72
CA PHE A 76 -7.84 17.65 12.21
C PHE A 76 -7.95 17.82 13.72
N THR A 77 -6.98 17.31 14.47
CA THR A 77 -6.95 17.45 15.94
C THR A 77 -6.83 18.90 16.37
N GLN A 78 -6.02 19.71 15.68
CA GLN A 78 -5.85 21.13 15.95
C GLN A 78 -7.06 21.97 15.57
N SER A 79 -7.77 21.59 14.50
CA SER A 79 -8.98 22.29 14.03
C SER A 79 -10.22 21.95 14.85
N ALA A 80 -10.14 20.94 15.72
CA ALA A 80 -11.19 20.52 16.65
C ALA A 80 -11.05 21.16 18.05
N LEU A 81 -9.98 21.94 18.28
CA LEU A 81 -9.73 22.75 19.47
C LEU A 81 -10.07 24.23 19.21
#